data_AF-A0AAW5EGG1-F1
#
_entry.id   AF-A0AAW5EGG1-F1
#
_cell.length_a   1.000
_cell.length_b   1.000
_cell.length_c   1.000
_cell.angle_alpha   90.00
_cell.angle_beta   90.00
_cell.angle_gamma   90.00
#
_symmetry.space_group_name_H-M   'P 1'
#
loop_
_entity.id
_entity.type
_entity.pdbx_description
1 polymer ?
#
loop_
_entity_poly.entity_id
_entity_poly.type
_entity_poly.pdbx_seq_one_letter_code
_entity_poly.pdbx_strand_id
1 'polypeptide(L)'
;SFFMVQDFYKQKALALEYKKTLNWQITQAQIANEKNKILQERLSKDESKDELEEELKTQIDIYSKILNISDLKRSFYQNPSYQKAMNLATQYYENKDYEKSIFWSLKANDIDRKNSDSWVLFAKAKQALGKDEEAK
;
A
#
# COMPACT_ATOMS: atom_id res chain seq x y z
N SER A 1 -23.83 39.27 41.52
CA SER A 1 -24.35 38.49 40.37
C SER A 1 -23.34 38.22 39.26
N PHE A 2 -22.28 39.01 39.06
CA PHE A 2 -21.26 38.77 38.02
C PHE A 2 -20.23 37.67 38.38
N PHE A 3 -19.70 37.69 39.61
CA PHE A 3 -18.69 36.73 40.07
C PHE A 3 -19.15 35.27 40.07
N MET A 4 -20.40 35.00 40.49
CA MET A 4 -20.96 33.64 40.48
C MET A 4 -21.07 33.02 39.08
N VAL A 5 -21.34 33.84 38.07
CA VAL A 5 -21.44 33.38 36.67
C VAL A 5 -20.05 33.03 36.14
N GLN A 6 -19.04 33.84 36.44
CA GLN A 6 -17.65 33.57 36.04
C GLN A 6 -17.09 32.29 36.69
N ASP A 7 -17.41 32.04 37.96
CA ASP A 7 -16.99 30.83 38.66
C ASP A 7 -17.66 29.57 38.08
N PHE A 8 -18.94 29.66 37.70
CA PHE A 8 -19.63 28.58 37.00
C PHE A 8 -18.95 28.21 35.67
N TYR A 9 -18.55 29.21 34.86
CA TYR A 9 -17.84 28.95 33.61
C TYR A 9 -16.46 28.33 33.82
N LYS A 10 -15.72 28.74 34.85
CA LYS A 10 -14.44 28.12 35.22
C LYS A 10 -14.61 26.66 35.63
N GLN A 11 -15.61 26.36 36.48
CA GLN A 11 -15.90 25.00 36.90
C GLN A 11 -16.31 24.10 35.71
N LYS A 12 -17.13 24.63 34.80
CA LYS A 12 -17.53 23.91 33.58
C LYS A 12 -16.35 23.62 32.66
N ALA A 13 -15.42 24.57 32.49
CA ALA A 13 -14.20 24.38 31.72
C ALA A 13 -13.29 23.31 32.35
N LEU A 14 -13.11 23.35 33.68
CA LEU A 14 -12.30 22.38 34.40
C LEU A 14 -12.89 20.96 34.32
N ALA A 15 -14.21 20.82 34.44
CA ALA A 15 -14.90 19.54 34.25
C ALA A 15 -14.75 19.00 32.82
N LEU A 16 -14.75 19.88 31.81
CA LEU A 16 -14.55 19.49 30.42
C LEU A 16 -13.12 19.01 30.17
N GLU A 17 -12.12 19.72 30.68
CA GLU A 17 -10.72 19.29 30.59
C GLU A 17 -10.50 17.97 31.30
N TYR A 18 -11.04 17.80 32.52
CA TYR A 18 -10.99 16.53 33.25
C TYR A 18 -11.62 15.37 32.46
N LYS A 19 -12.77 15.61 31.81
CA LYS A 19 -13.41 14.61 30.95
C LYS A 19 -12.54 14.23 29.75
N LYS A 20 -11.89 15.20 29.10
CA LYS A 20 -10.97 14.96 27.97
C LYS A 20 -9.77 14.13 28.41
N THR A 21 -9.16 14.47 29.55
CA THR A 21 -8.00 13.74 30.08
C THR A 21 -8.37 12.32 30.43
N LEU A 22 -9.54 12.10 31.05
CA LEU A 22 -10.01 10.76 31.39
C LEU A 22 -10.25 9.91 30.14
N ASN A 23 -10.89 10.48 29.11
CA ASN A 23 -11.11 9.77 27.84
C ASN A 23 -9.77 9.39 27.17
N TRP A 24 -8.80 10.31 27.19
CA TRP A 24 -7.47 10.02 26.66
C TRP A 24 -6.80 8.87 27.43
N GLN A 25 -6.84 8.87 28.76
CA GLN A 25 -6.29 7.79 29.57
C GLN A 25 -6.97 6.44 29.29
N ILE A 26 -8.30 6.44 29.13
CA ILE A 26 -9.07 5.24 28.76
C ILE A 26 -8.63 4.71 27.40
N THR A 27 -8.48 5.58 26.40
CA THR A 27 -7.99 5.18 25.07
C THR A 27 -6.58 4.61 25.13
N GLN A 28 -5.67 5.21 25.91
CA GLN A 28 -4.31 4.68 26.08
C GLN A 28 -4.33 3.30 26.75
N ALA A 29 -5.16 3.10 27.78
CA ALA A 29 -5.31 1.82 28.45
C ALA A 29 -5.87 0.72 27.53
N GLN A 30 -6.84 1.06 26.68
CA GLN A 30 -7.39 0.14 25.67
C GLN A 30 -6.32 -0.26 24.63
N ILE A 31 -5.55 0.71 24.13
CA ILE A 31 -4.46 0.44 23.18
C ILE A 31 -3.39 -0.46 23.81
N ALA A 32 -3.03 -0.22 25.06
CA ALA A 32 -2.06 -1.06 25.78
C ALA A 32 -2.58 -2.49 25.96
N ASN A 33 -3.87 -2.64 26.28
CA ASN A 33 -4.49 -3.96 26.43
C ASN A 33 -4.51 -4.75 25.11
N GLU A 34 -4.90 -4.12 24.00
CA GLU A 34 -4.90 -4.79 22.69
C GLU A 34 -3.49 -5.12 22.21
N LYS A 35 -2.51 -4.25 22.47
CA LYS A 35 -1.10 -4.55 22.19
C LYS A 35 -0.63 -5.79 22.97
N ASN A 36 -1.00 -5.90 24.24
CA ASN A 36 -0.67 -7.06 25.06
C ASN A 36 -1.38 -8.33 24.56
N LYS A 37 -2.64 -8.24 24.14
CA LYS A 37 -3.38 -9.37 23.55
C LYS A 37 -2.73 -9.88 22.27
N ILE A 38 -2.36 -8.98 21.35
CA ILE A 38 -1.64 -9.31 20.11
C ILE A 38 -0.25 -9.89 20.40
N LEU A 39 0.41 -9.45 21.48
CA LEU A 39 1.70 -9.99 21.89
C LEU A 39 1.56 -11.42 22.43
N GLN A 40 0.54 -11.67 23.27
CA GLN A 40 0.22 -13.00 23.79
C GLN A 40 -0.15 -13.95 22.64
N GLU A 41 -1.02 -13.54 21.71
CA GLU A 41 -1.36 -14.33 20.52
C GLU A 41 -0.15 -14.67 19.64
N ARG A 42 0.87 -13.80 19.59
CA ARG A 42 2.14 -14.08 18.88
C ARG A 42 3.03 -15.04 19.64
N LEU A 43 3.15 -14.89 20.96
CA LEU A 43 3.94 -15.78 21.82
C LEU A 43 3.37 -17.21 21.82
N SER A 44 2.06 -17.38 21.92
CA SER A 44 1.41 -18.70 21.83
C SER A 44 1.59 -19.38 20.46
N LYS A 45 1.84 -18.58 19.42
CA LYS A 45 2.05 -19.05 18.04
C LYS A 45 3.51 -19.36 17.71
N ASP A 46 4.45 -18.93 18.56
CA ASP A 46 5.85 -19.33 18.51
C ASP A 46 6.14 -20.52 19.45
N GLU A 47 5.50 -20.62 20.62
CA GLU A 47 5.63 -21.81 21.51
C GLU A 47 5.10 -23.10 20.87
N SER A 48 4.17 -23.00 19.92
CA SER A 48 3.62 -24.15 19.16
C SER A 48 4.44 -24.53 17.91
N LYS A 49 5.52 -23.80 17.58
CA LYS A 49 6.38 -24.13 16.44
C LYS A 49 7.52 -25.07 16.78
N ASP A 50 8.09 -24.98 17.98
CA ASP A 50 9.30 -25.76 18.33
C ASP A 50 9.00 -27.28 18.50
N GLU A 51 7.75 -27.70 18.70
CA GLU A 51 7.36 -29.13 18.73
C GLU A 51 6.80 -29.67 17.39
N LEU A 52 6.59 -28.81 16.38
CA LEU A 52 5.94 -29.16 15.10
C LEU A 52 6.86 -29.04 13.86
N GLU A 53 8.14 -28.73 14.05
CA GLU A 53 9.10 -28.56 12.95
C GLU A 53 9.47 -29.86 12.21
N GLU A 54 9.03 -31.04 12.66
CA GLU A 54 9.31 -32.31 11.97
C GLU A 54 8.29 -32.70 10.87
N GLU A 55 7.11 -32.09 10.76
CA GLU A 55 6.04 -32.61 9.88
C GLU A 55 5.43 -31.68 8.81
N LEU A 56 5.84 -30.43 8.66
CA LEU A 56 5.28 -29.57 7.59
C LEU A 56 6.33 -29.17 6.56
N LYS A 57 6.55 -30.09 5.59
CA LYS A 57 6.86 -29.72 4.21
C LYS A 57 5.87 -28.62 3.79
N THR A 58 6.32 -27.36 3.79
CA THR A 58 5.50 -26.24 3.31
C THR A 58 5.25 -26.42 1.82
N GLN A 59 4.11 -26.99 1.47
CA GLN A 59 3.59 -26.89 0.12
C GLN A 59 3.14 -25.43 -0.08
N ILE A 60 3.97 -24.65 -0.78
CA ILE A 60 3.59 -23.30 -1.21
C ILE A 60 2.64 -23.46 -2.39
N ASP A 61 1.34 -23.27 -2.15
CA ASP A 61 0.38 -23.17 -3.24
C ASP A 61 0.48 -21.77 -3.88
N ILE A 62 1.25 -21.69 -4.96
CA ILE A 62 1.38 -20.47 -5.77
C ILE A 62 0.20 -20.42 -6.75
N TYR A 63 -0.74 -19.50 -6.54
CA TYR A 63 -1.79 -19.21 -7.51
C TYR A 63 -1.37 -18.03 -8.40
N SER A 64 -1.31 -18.25 -9.72
CA SER A 64 -1.12 -17.17 -10.68
C SER A 64 -2.43 -16.40 -10.86
N LYS A 65 -2.50 -15.16 -10.38
CA LYS A 65 -3.59 -14.23 -10.75
C LYS A 65 -3.25 -13.59 -12.08
N ILE A 66 -4.15 -13.67 -13.06
CA ILE A 66 -4.05 -12.90 -14.30
C ILE A 66 -4.07 -11.41 -13.93
N LEU A 67 -2.99 -10.69 -14.26
CA LEU A 67 -2.85 -9.27 -13.96
C LEU A 67 -3.78 -8.46 -14.87
N ASN A 68 -4.88 -7.95 -14.31
CA ASN A 68 -5.79 -7.06 -15.02
C ASN A 68 -5.22 -5.63 -15.07
N ILE A 69 -5.18 -5.04 -16.27
CA ILE A 69 -4.78 -3.64 -16.48
C ILE A 69 -5.55 -2.66 -15.57
N SER A 70 -6.83 -2.89 -15.32
CA SER A 70 -7.66 -2.04 -14.46
C SER A 70 -7.18 -2.06 -13.00
N ASP A 71 -6.78 -3.22 -12.50
CA ASP A 71 -6.22 -3.37 -11.15
C ASP A 71 -4.84 -2.69 -11.07
N LEU A 72 -4.01 -2.86 -12.10
CA LEU A 72 -2.71 -2.20 -12.20
C LEU A 72 -2.83 -0.68 -12.22
N LYS A 73 -3.78 -0.13 -13.01
CA LYS A 73 -4.06 1.32 -13.04
C LYS A 73 -4.52 1.82 -11.68
N ARG A 74 -5.48 1.13 -11.05
CA ARG A 74 -5.98 1.49 -9.71
C ARG A 74 -4.83 1.54 -8.71
N SER A 75 -4.00 0.49 -8.68
CA SER A 75 -2.85 0.39 -7.78
C SER A 75 -1.80 1.49 -8.05
N PHE A 76 -1.57 1.84 -9.31
CA PHE A 76 -0.70 2.96 -9.69
C PHE A 76 -1.26 4.29 -9.18
N TYR A 77 -2.52 4.62 -9.46
CA TYR A 77 -3.10 5.90 -9.04
C TYR A 77 -3.26 6.04 -7.53
N GLN A 78 -3.44 4.94 -6.80
CA GLN A 78 -3.48 4.95 -5.32
C GLN A 78 -2.12 5.26 -4.69
N ASN A 79 -1.05 4.70 -5.25
CA ASN A 79 0.31 4.92 -4.75
C ASN A 79 1.30 4.75 -5.92
N PRO A 80 1.61 5.84 -6.66
CA PRO A 80 2.46 5.77 -7.84
C PRO A 80 3.88 5.30 -7.48
N SER A 81 4.43 4.41 -8.31
CA SER A 81 5.83 4.00 -8.18
C SER A 81 6.39 3.57 -9.53
N TYR A 82 7.72 3.59 -9.64
CA TYR A 82 8.45 3.10 -10.83
C TYR A 82 7.97 1.71 -11.25
N GLN A 83 7.96 0.76 -10.30
CA GLN A 83 7.58 -0.63 -10.57
C GLN A 83 6.14 -0.75 -11.08
N LYS A 84 5.20 0.04 -10.56
CA LYS A 84 3.81 -0.01 -11.00
C LYS A 84 3.62 0.58 -12.41
N ALA A 85 4.36 1.64 -12.74
CA ALA A 85 4.40 2.17 -14.11
C ALA A 85 5.02 1.15 -15.07
N MET A 86 6.11 0.49 -14.68
CA MET A 86 6.74 -0.58 -15.47
C MET A 86 5.80 -1.77 -15.67
N ASN A 87 5.07 -2.22 -14.63
CA ASN A 87 4.10 -3.30 -14.77
C ASN A 87 2.99 -2.95 -15.78
N LEU A 88 2.51 -1.70 -15.79
CA LEU A 88 1.56 -1.21 -16.80
C LEU A 88 2.18 -1.18 -18.20
N ALA A 89 3.40 -0.66 -18.33
CA ALA A 89 4.10 -0.59 -19.60
C ALA A 89 4.32 -1.97 -20.22
N THR A 90 4.74 -2.95 -19.40
CA THR A 90 4.94 -4.34 -19.81
C THR A 90 3.62 -4.99 -20.20
N GLN A 91 2.57 -4.84 -19.41
CA GLN A 91 1.26 -5.39 -19.76
C GLN A 91 0.68 -4.81 -21.05
N TYR A 92 0.87 -3.50 -21.30
CA TYR A 92 0.45 -2.92 -22.57
C TYR A 92 1.30 -3.42 -23.76
N TYR A 93 2.60 -3.64 -23.56
CA TYR A 93 3.46 -4.24 -24.58
C TYR A 93 3.01 -5.67 -24.94
N GLU A 94 2.75 -6.50 -23.93
CA GLU A 94 2.28 -7.88 -24.10
C GLU A 94 0.93 -7.95 -24.83
N ASN A 95 0.05 -6.98 -24.57
CA ASN A 95 -1.23 -6.84 -25.27
C ASN A 95 -1.12 -6.17 -26.65
N LYS A 96 0.10 -5.92 -27.15
CA LYS A 96 0.41 -5.23 -28.42
C LYS A 96 -0.14 -3.80 -28.53
N ASP A 97 -0.47 -3.20 -27.39
CA ASP A 97 -0.88 -1.80 -27.30
C ASP A 97 0.36 -0.93 -27.08
N TYR A 98 1.17 -0.84 -28.15
CA TYR A 98 2.51 -0.25 -28.07
C TYR A 98 2.48 1.25 -27.74
N GLU A 99 1.44 1.98 -28.17
CA GLU A 99 1.26 3.39 -27.81
C GLU A 99 1.14 3.58 -26.30
N LYS A 100 0.29 2.78 -25.64
CA LYS A 100 0.16 2.83 -24.18
C LYS A 100 1.41 2.31 -23.48
N SER A 101 2.08 1.30 -24.04
CA SER A 101 3.37 0.82 -23.51
C SER A 101 4.43 1.93 -23.51
N ILE A 102 4.52 2.70 -24.60
CA ILE A 102 5.40 3.87 -24.72
C ILE A 102 5.06 4.90 -23.63
N PHE A 103 3.79 5.26 -23.49
CA PHE A 103 3.34 6.23 -22.49
C PHE A 103 3.76 5.83 -21.06
N TRP A 104 3.48 4.58 -20.67
CA TRP A 104 3.78 4.09 -19.31
C TRP A 104 5.28 3.90 -19.07
N SER A 105 6.05 3.55 -20.11
CA SER A 105 7.52 3.49 -20.04
C SER A 105 8.12 4.87 -19.77
N LEU A 106 7.65 5.90 -20.47
CA LEU A 106 8.05 7.28 -20.21
C LEU A 106 7.63 7.73 -18.80
N LYS A 107 6.44 7.32 -18.35
CA LYS A 107 5.97 7.62 -17.00
C LYS A 107 6.84 6.96 -15.92
N ALA A 108 7.33 5.74 -16.15
CA ALA A 108 8.27 5.09 -15.25
C ALA A 108 9.58 5.88 -15.16
N ASN A 109 10.16 6.26 -16.30
CA ASN A 109 11.37 7.07 -16.34
C ASN A 109 11.19 8.45 -15.67
N ASP A 110 10.02 9.07 -15.79
CA ASP A 110 9.71 10.34 -15.11
C ASP A 110 9.77 10.21 -13.58
N ILE A 111 9.34 9.06 -13.04
CA ILE A 111 9.39 8.76 -11.59
C ILE A 111 10.82 8.42 -11.14
N ASP A 112 11.53 7.57 -11.88
CA ASP A 112 12.92 7.22 -11.59
C ASP A 112 13.76 7.16 -12.88
N ARG A 113 14.58 8.20 -13.06
CA ARG A 113 15.46 8.37 -14.22
C ARG A 113 16.73 7.54 -14.14
N LYS A 114 17.04 6.93 -12.99
CA LYS A 114 18.27 6.15 -12.81
C LYS A 114 18.14 4.73 -13.37
N ASN A 115 16.91 4.24 -13.55
CA ASN A 115 16.66 2.89 -14.02
C ASN A 115 16.46 2.85 -15.55
N SER A 116 17.36 2.16 -16.24
CA SER A 116 17.38 2.06 -17.71
C SER A 116 16.28 1.17 -18.30
N ASP A 117 15.64 0.30 -17.51
CA ASP A 117 14.70 -0.69 -18.04
C ASP A 117 13.49 -0.04 -18.73
N SER A 118 13.07 1.13 -18.21
CA SER A 118 12.03 1.96 -18.81
C SER A 118 12.37 2.42 -20.23
N TRP A 119 13.62 2.82 -20.49
CA TRP A 119 14.10 3.18 -21.82
C TRP A 119 14.23 1.97 -22.75
N VAL A 120 14.63 0.81 -22.22
CA VAL A 120 14.68 -0.43 -22.98
C VAL A 120 13.29 -0.82 -23.47
N LEU A 121 12.28 -0.76 -22.60
CA LEU A 121 10.91 -1.07 -22.97
C LEU A 121 10.31 -0.03 -23.93
N PHE A 122 10.59 1.26 -23.72
CA PHE A 122 10.24 2.32 -24.66
C PHE A 122 10.78 2.06 -26.07
N ALA A 123 12.07 1.71 -26.19
CA ALA A 123 12.69 1.44 -27.48
C ALA A 123 12.07 0.22 -28.18
N LYS A 124 11.82 -0.87 -27.42
CA LYS A 124 11.14 -2.07 -27.93
C LYS A 124 9.74 -1.74 -28.45
N ALA A 125 8.96 -0.99 -27.67
CA ALA A 125 7.60 -0.59 -28.04
C ALA A 125 7.58 0.32 -29.29
N LYS A 126 8.52 1.27 -29.40
CA LYS A 126 8.68 2.10 -30.60
C LYS A 126 9.03 1.29 -31.84
N GLN A 127 9.95 0.33 -31.72
CA GLN A 127 10.31 -0.55 -32.82
C GLN A 127 9.14 -1.43 -33.26
N ALA A 128 8.36 -1.97 -32.32
CA ALA A 128 7.21 -2.80 -32.62
C ALA A 128 6.08 -1.98 -33.29
N LEU A 129 5.82 -0.75 -32.81
CA LEU A 129 4.83 0.15 -33.40
C LEU A 129 5.14 0.46 -34.87
N GLY A 130 6.40 0.74 -35.22
CA GLY A 130 6.80 1.00 -36.61
C GLY A 130 6.56 -0.18 -37.54
N LYS A 131 6.80 -1.42 -37.07
CA LYS A 131 6.51 -2.64 -37.85
C LYS A 131 5.00 -2.84 -38.07
N ASP A 132 4.18 -2.51 -37.08
CA ASP A 132 2.72 -2.60 -37.18
C ASP A 132 2.15 -1.54 -38.14
N GLU A 133 2.75 -0.35 -38.21
CA GLU A 133 2.40 0.68 -39.19
C GLU A 133 2.77 0.26 -40.62
N GLU A 134 3.95 -0.34 -40.82
CA GLU A 134 4.41 -0.85 -42.13
C GLU A 134 3.58 -2.05 -42.65
N ALA A 135 2.93 -2.81 -41.77
CA ALA A 135 2.19 -4.01 -42.12
C ALA A 135 0.76 -3.77 -42.65
N LYS A 136 0.25 -2.53 -42.60
CA LYS A 136 -1.10 -2.14 -43.04
C LYS A 136 -1.14 -1.63 -44.47
#